data_AF-A0A8S0RIR6-F1
#
_entry.id   AF-A0A8S0RIR6-F1
#
_cell.length_a   1.000
_cell.length_b   1.000
_cell.length_c   1.000
_cell.angle_alpha   90.00
_cell.angle_beta   90.00
_cell.angle_gamma   90.00
#
_symmetry.space_group_name_H-M   'P 1'
#
loop_
_entity.id
_entity.type
_entity.pdbx_description
1 polymer ?
#
loop_
_entity_poly.entity_id
_entity_poly.type
_entity_poly.pdbx_seq_one_letter_code
_entity_poly.pdbx_strand_id
1 'polypeptide(L)'
;MPKNAPTHPLLCLFCIASVCAVSIHTASSYELSKRMEEKHQRHFVLVHGACLGAWSWYKLQPLLKAAGHDVTVLDLSASGIDPRSLDELRTFPDYTLPLFKVMESIPPDEKVVLVGHSLGGLNLAFAMEKYPEKISLAVFLGATMPDTIHRPSFVLEKNIARIPRKDFLDTKFASFGRPEDNLTSILWGPNFLSSALYQLSPPEVK
;
A
#
# COMPACT_ATOMS: atom_id res chain seq x y z
N MET A 1 65.40 53.31 18.86
CA MET A 1 64.92 51.94 19.12
C MET A 1 63.78 52.02 20.13
N PRO A 2 62.58 51.54 19.76
CA PRO A 2 62.05 50.34 20.40
C PRO A 2 61.66 49.27 19.37
N LYS A 3 61.52 48.05 19.88
CA LYS A 3 61.60 46.77 19.19
C LYS A 3 60.27 46.36 18.54
N ASN A 4 60.38 45.77 17.34
CA ASN A 4 59.32 45.06 16.64
C ASN A 4 58.76 43.90 17.49
N ALA A 5 57.43 43.80 17.59
CA ALA A 5 56.73 42.61 18.05
C ALA A 5 56.31 41.75 16.84
N PRO A 6 56.33 40.41 16.94
CA PRO A 6 56.05 39.55 15.80
C PRO A 6 54.54 39.41 15.59
N THR A 7 54.07 39.74 14.39
CA THR A 7 52.76 39.35 13.89
C THR A 7 52.73 37.83 13.69
N HIS A 8 52.05 37.11 14.58
CA HIS A 8 51.89 35.65 14.51
C HIS A 8 50.97 35.24 13.34
N PRO A 9 51.45 34.46 12.35
CA PRO A 9 50.62 33.93 11.25
C PRO A 9 49.68 32.78 11.67
N LEU A 10 49.79 32.31 12.92
CA LEU A 10 49.02 31.16 13.43
C LEU A 10 47.58 31.50 13.82
N LEU A 11 47.28 32.75 14.21
CA LEU A 11 45.92 33.12 14.67
C LEU A 11 44.93 33.25 13.50
N CYS A 12 45.42 33.55 12.29
CA CYS A 12 44.61 33.65 11.08
C CYS A 12 44.23 32.26 10.51
N LEU A 13 45.12 31.26 10.64
CA LEU A 13 44.86 29.90 10.17
C LEU A 13 43.78 29.17 11.00
N PHE A 14 43.71 29.40 12.32
CA PHE A 14 42.70 28.79 13.18
C PHE A 14 41.29 29.35 12.92
N CYS A 15 41.16 30.63 12.60
CA CYS A 15 39.86 31.22 12.23
C CYS A 15 39.37 30.69 10.88
N ILE A 16 40.25 30.55 9.88
CA ILE A 16 39.89 30.01 8.56
C ILE A 16 39.53 28.52 8.66
N ALA A 17 40.30 27.71 9.40
CA ALA A 17 40.00 26.29 9.58
C ALA A 17 38.67 26.07 10.32
N SER A 18 38.35 26.89 11.33
CA SER A 18 37.08 26.79 12.06
C SER A 18 35.88 27.25 11.23
N VAL A 19 36.03 28.29 10.41
CA VAL A 19 34.96 28.76 9.49
C VAL A 19 34.76 27.78 8.34
N CYS A 20 35.83 27.16 7.81
CA CYS A 20 35.74 26.09 6.82
C CYS A 20 35.11 24.83 7.41
N ALA A 21 35.48 24.41 8.62
CA ALA A 21 34.89 23.24 9.27
C ALA A 21 33.39 23.42 9.55
N VAL A 22 32.97 24.60 10.02
CA VAL A 22 31.53 24.92 10.19
C VAL A 22 30.82 24.95 8.84
N SER A 23 31.40 25.60 7.82
CA SER A 23 30.82 25.65 6.46
C SER A 23 30.69 24.28 5.80
N ILE A 24 31.66 23.38 6.01
CA ILE A 24 31.65 22.01 5.50
C ILE A 24 30.62 21.16 6.26
N HIS A 25 30.49 21.33 7.58
CA HIS A 25 29.49 20.63 8.37
C HIS A 25 28.06 21.08 8.02
N THR A 26 27.86 22.38 7.77
CA THR A 26 26.57 22.93 7.31
C THR A 26 26.26 22.57 5.86
N ALA A 27 27.25 22.52 4.97
CA ALA A 27 27.05 22.09 3.58
C ALA A 27 26.75 20.59 3.49
N SER A 28 27.39 19.75 4.31
CA SER A 28 27.13 18.31 4.37
C SER A 28 25.75 17.99 4.98
N SER A 29 25.34 18.69 6.04
CA SER A 29 24.00 18.55 6.62
C SER A 29 22.91 19.13 5.70
N TYR A 30 23.20 20.21 4.96
CA TYR A 30 22.32 20.74 3.92
C TYR A 30 22.20 19.77 2.73
N GLU A 31 23.28 19.20 2.21
CA GLU A 31 23.24 18.19 1.16
C GLU A 31 22.56 16.88 1.62
N LEU A 32 22.76 16.47 2.87
CA LEU A 32 22.04 15.35 3.48
C LEU A 32 20.56 15.67 3.62
N SER A 33 20.20 16.88 4.04
CA SER A 33 18.80 17.34 4.09
C SER A 33 18.20 17.41 2.69
N LYS A 34 18.97 17.85 1.69
CA LYS A 34 18.55 17.97 0.28
C LYS A 34 18.44 16.60 -0.40
N ARG A 35 19.29 15.63 -0.06
CA ARG A 35 19.16 14.21 -0.48
C ARG A 35 18.02 13.49 0.25
N MET A 36 17.70 13.89 1.48
CA MET A 36 16.52 13.42 2.20
C MET A 36 15.23 14.12 1.70
N GLU A 37 15.33 15.34 1.18
CA GLU A 37 14.26 16.12 0.53
C GLU A 37 14.08 15.81 -0.96
N GLU A 38 15.06 15.19 -1.62
CA GLU A 38 14.85 14.35 -2.81
C GLU A 38 14.10 13.06 -2.41
N LYS A 39 13.02 13.22 -1.63
CA LYS A 39 11.92 12.27 -1.60
C LYS A 39 11.52 12.10 -3.04
N HIS A 40 11.88 10.96 -3.62
CA HIS A 40 11.29 10.54 -4.87
C HIS A 40 9.78 10.48 -4.61
N GLN A 41 9.06 11.51 -5.05
CA GLN A 41 7.62 11.53 -5.07
C GLN A 41 7.20 10.25 -5.80
N ARG A 42 6.45 9.41 -5.08
CA ARG A 42 5.91 8.17 -5.61
C ARG A 42 4.41 8.34 -5.71
N HIS A 43 3.83 7.64 -6.68
CA HIS A 43 2.39 7.48 -6.79
C HIS A 43 1.99 6.12 -6.22
N PHE A 44 1.25 6.13 -5.11
CA PHE A 44 0.70 4.94 -4.47
C PHE A 44 -0.71 4.66 -5.00
N VAL A 45 -0.98 3.41 -5.35
CA VAL A 45 -2.33 2.93 -5.65
C VAL A 45 -2.72 1.92 -4.58
N LEU A 46 -3.70 2.29 -3.75
CA LEU A 46 -4.12 1.50 -2.58
C LEU A 46 -5.36 0.65 -2.92
N VAL A 47 -5.22 -0.66 -2.79
CA VAL A 47 -6.24 -1.66 -3.17
C VAL A 47 -6.73 -2.39 -1.92
N HIS A 48 -8.02 -2.24 -1.63
CA HIS A 48 -8.65 -2.80 -0.43
C HIS A 48 -8.86 -4.34 -0.50
N GLY A 49 -9.18 -4.93 0.64
CA GLY A 49 -9.53 -6.36 0.76
C GLY A 49 -11.02 -6.65 0.53
N ALA A 50 -11.42 -7.90 0.71
CA ALA A 50 -12.82 -8.32 0.58
C ALA A 50 -13.75 -7.61 1.57
N CYS A 51 -14.97 -7.27 1.12
CA CYS A 51 -16.01 -6.53 1.85
C CYS A 51 -15.56 -5.17 2.43
N LEU A 52 -14.49 -4.60 1.90
CA LEU A 52 -14.03 -3.25 2.20
C LEU A 52 -14.27 -2.35 0.98
N GLY A 53 -13.83 -1.10 1.09
CA GLY A 53 -13.76 -0.15 -0.01
C GLY A 53 -12.60 0.81 0.18
N ALA A 54 -12.51 1.82 -0.68
CA ALA A 54 -11.56 2.92 -0.61
C ALA A 54 -11.53 3.57 0.78
N TRP A 55 -12.69 3.64 1.45
CA TRP A 55 -12.85 4.18 2.80
C TRP A 55 -11.93 3.52 3.83
N SER A 56 -11.52 2.26 3.65
CA SER A 56 -10.61 1.56 4.58
C SER A 56 -9.23 2.21 4.69
N TRP A 57 -8.83 3.02 3.70
CA TRP A 57 -7.54 3.70 3.66
C TRP A 57 -7.58 5.13 4.21
N TYR A 58 -8.69 5.56 4.82
CA TYR A 58 -8.90 6.96 5.23
C TYR A 58 -7.81 7.53 6.15
N LYS A 59 -7.15 6.70 6.98
CA LYS A 59 -6.03 7.15 7.83
C LYS A 59 -4.70 7.19 7.08
N LEU A 60 -4.44 6.25 6.17
CA LEU A 60 -3.15 6.13 5.49
C LEU A 60 -3.01 7.14 4.34
N GLN A 61 -4.08 7.36 3.58
CA GLN A 61 -4.08 8.29 2.45
C GLN A 61 -3.58 9.69 2.83
N PRO A 62 -4.10 10.37 3.88
CA PRO A 62 -3.62 11.70 4.26
C PRO A 62 -2.17 11.69 4.75
N LEU A 63 -1.71 10.62 5.40
CA LEU A 63 -0.32 10.51 5.87
C LEU A 63 0.67 10.41 4.69
N LEU A 64 0.35 9.61 3.68
CA LEU A 64 1.14 9.51 2.45
C LEU A 64 1.15 10.83 1.67
N LYS A 65 -0.01 11.49 1.55
CA LYS A 65 -0.10 12.83 0.94
C LYS A 65 0.70 13.89 1.69
N ALA A 66 0.61 13.92 3.03
CA ALA A 66 1.39 14.81 3.88
C ALA A 66 2.90 14.54 3.77
N ALA A 67 3.29 13.30 3.46
CA ALA A 67 4.65 12.94 3.16
C ALA A 67 5.11 13.35 1.74
N GLY A 68 4.27 13.98 0.91
CA GLY A 68 4.61 14.45 -0.43
C GLY A 68 4.46 13.38 -1.52
N HIS A 69 3.60 12.39 -1.32
CA HIS A 69 3.32 11.34 -2.30
C HIS A 69 1.94 11.52 -2.95
N ASP A 70 1.81 11.13 -4.21
CA ASP A 70 0.52 11.00 -4.86
C ASP A 70 -0.15 9.72 -4.41
N VAL A 71 -1.47 9.74 -4.25
CA VAL A 71 -2.22 8.59 -3.73
C VAL A 71 -3.55 8.46 -4.45
N THR A 72 -3.70 7.38 -5.21
CA THR A 72 -4.98 6.90 -5.73
C THR A 72 -5.52 5.83 -4.80
N VAL A 73 -6.76 6.02 -4.36
CA VAL A 73 -7.52 5.03 -3.62
C VAL A 73 -8.79 4.78 -4.42
N LEU A 74 -9.15 3.51 -4.61
CA LEU A 74 -10.24 3.11 -5.48
C LEU A 74 -11.15 2.12 -4.78
N ASP A 75 -12.42 2.11 -5.19
CA ASP A 75 -13.32 1.00 -4.96
C ASP A 75 -13.17 -0.01 -6.09
N LEU A 76 -12.98 -1.28 -5.73
CA LEU A 76 -13.12 -2.40 -6.67
C LEU A 76 -14.60 -2.59 -7.03
N SER A 77 -14.88 -3.42 -8.03
CA SER A 77 -16.28 -3.61 -8.46
C SER A 77 -17.13 -4.18 -7.32
N ALA A 78 -18.38 -3.71 -7.20
CA ALA A 78 -19.31 -4.08 -6.13
C ALA A 78 -18.76 -3.88 -4.70
N SER A 79 -17.88 -2.90 -4.52
CA SER A 79 -17.24 -2.56 -3.25
C SER A 79 -17.40 -1.09 -2.93
N GLY A 80 -17.36 -0.73 -1.63
CA GLY A 80 -17.51 0.65 -1.19
C GLY A 80 -18.79 1.30 -1.72
N ILE A 81 -18.64 2.36 -2.52
CA ILE A 81 -19.77 3.07 -3.15
C ILE A 81 -20.00 2.70 -4.61
N ASP A 82 -19.30 1.68 -5.13
CA ASP A 82 -19.52 1.19 -6.49
C ASP A 82 -20.95 0.63 -6.62
N PRO A 83 -21.73 1.06 -7.63
CA PRO A 83 -23.16 0.73 -7.71
C PRO A 83 -23.45 -0.68 -8.22
N ARG A 84 -22.43 -1.42 -8.71
CA ARG A 84 -22.63 -2.78 -9.24
C ARG A 84 -22.94 -3.74 -8.11
N SER A 85 -23.77 -4.73 -8.37
CA SER A 85 -23.99 -5.84 -7.44
C SER A 85 -22.94 -6.93 -7.65
N LEU A 86 -22.74 -7.77 -6.62
CA LEU A 86 -21.89 -8.96 -6.75
C LEU A 86 -22.41 -9.94 -7.81
N ASP A 87 -23.72 -9.96 -8.10
CA ASP A 87 -24.34 -10.82 -9.12
C ASP A 87 -23.93 -10.45 -10.54
N GLU A 88 -23.49 -9.22 -10.75
CA GLU A 88 -22.98 -8.73 -12.04
C GLU A 88 -21.54 -9.20 -12.32
N LEU A 89 -20.82 -9.70 -11.31
CA LEU A 89 -19.44 -10.14 -11.42
C LEU A 89 -19.38 -11.64 -11.68
N ARG A 90 -18.74 -12.04 -12.78
CA ARG A 90 -18.63 -13.47 -13.17
C ARG A 90 -17.23 -14.02 -12.94
N THR A 91 -16.23 -13.16 -12.90
CA THR A 91 -14.82 -13.53 -12.80
C THR A 91 -14.06 -12.57 -11.87
N PHE A 92 -12.89 -13.00 -11.38
CA PHE A 92 -12.03 -12.15 -10.57
C PHE A 92 -11.49 -10.92 -11.33
N PRO A 93 -11.19 -11.00 -12.64
CA PRO A 93 -10.95 -9.82 -13.47
C PRO A 93 -12.09 -8.80 -13.47
N ASP A 94 -13.36 -9.23 -13.44
CA ASP A 94 -14.50 -8.29 -13.35
C ASP A 94 -14.46 -7.51 -12.03
N TYR A 95 -14.11 -8.18 -10.93
CA TYR A 95 -13.88 -7.55 -9.63
C TYR A 95 -12.70 -6.55 -9.67
N THR A 96 -11.65 -6.88 -10.42
CA THR A 96 -10.40 -6.09 -10.55
C THR A 96 -10.52 -4.92 -11.53
N LEU A 97 -11.61 -4.83 -12.30
CA LEU A 97 -11.74 -3.88 -13.41
C LEU A 97 -11.40 -2.41 -13.05
N PRO A 98 -11.83 -1.84 -11.92
CA PRO A 98 -11.45 -0.47 -11.54
C PRO A 98 -9.93 -0.28 -11.41
N LEU A 99 -9.20 -1.28 -10.90
CA LEU A 99 -7.75 -1.23 -10.83
C LEU A 99 -7.13 -1.22 -12.23
N PHE A 100 -7.64 -2.03 -13.16
CA PHE A 100 -7.16 -2.01 -14.54
C PHE A 100 -7.37 -0.64 -15.20
N LYS A 101 -8.51 0.00 -14.98
CA LYS A 101 -8.78 1.36 -15.48
C LYS A 101 -7.79 2.38 -14.91
N VAL A 102 -7.47 2.29 -13.62
CA VAL A 102 -6.41 3.11 -13.01
C VAL A 102 -5.07 2.84 -13.67
N MET A 103 -4.69 1.57 -13.84
CA MET A 103 -3.41 1.20 -14.46
C MET A 103 -3.30 1.67 -15.92
N GLU A 104 -4.40 1.60 -16.68
CA GLU A 104 -4.47 2.10 -18.05
C GLU A 104 -4.27 3.62 -18.12
N SER A 105 -4.78 4.37 -17.13
CA SER A 105 -4.65 5.83 -17.07
C SER A 105 -3.26 6.35 -16.70
N ILE A 106 -2.37 5.50 -16.16
CA ILE A 106 -0.99 5.88 -15.81
C ILE A 106 -0.18 6.13 -17.11
N PRO A 107 0.55 7.26 -17.23
CA PRO A 107 1.41 7.55 -18.38
C PRO A 107 2.48 6.46 -18.63
N PRO A 108 2.90 6.21 -19.89
CA PRO A 108 3.86 5.15 -20.21
C PRO A 108 5.25 5.28 -19.54
N ASP A 109 5.65 6.49 -19.18
CA ASP A 109 6.93 6.83 -18.55
C ASP A 109 6.86 6.91 -17.02
N GLU A 110 5.67 6.70 -16.45
CA GLU A 110 5.45 6.70 -15.01
C GLU A 110 5.29 5.30 -14.43
N LYS A 111 5.64 5.15 -13.15
CA LYS A 111 5.46 3.90 -12.40
C LYS A 111 4.85 4.16 -11.04
N VAL A 112 3.99 3.25 -10.62
CA VAL A 112 3.31 3.31 -9.32
C VAL A 112 3.87 2.30 -8.33
N VAL A 113 3.57 2.53 -7.05
CA VAL A 113 3.68 1.54 -5.99
C VAL A 113 2.27 0.99 -5.75
N LEU A 114 2.06 -0.30 -6.05
CA LEU A 114 0.80 -0.96 -5.71
C LEU A 114 0.83 -1.45 -4.27
N VAL A 115 -0.23 -1.21 -3.52
CA VAL A 115 -0.39 -1.72 -2.15
C VAL A 115 -1.71 -2.45 -2.05
N GLY A 116 -1.68 -3.77 -1.86
CA GLY A 116 -2.86 -4.61 -1.73
C GLY A 116 -3.01 -5.12 -0.32
N HIS A 117 -4.19 -4.92 0.28
CA HIS A 117 -4.53 -5.45 1.60
C HIS A 117 -5.38 -6.72 1.48
N SER A 118 -5.07 -7.76 2.26
CA SER A 118 -5.88 -9.00 2.33
C SER A 118 -6.15 -9.60 0.92
N LEU A 119 -7.41 -9.76 0.51
CA LEU A 119 -7.78 -10.23 -0.83
C LEU A 119 -7.23 -9.33 -1.96
N GLY A 120 -6.97 -8.06 -1.68
CA GLY A 120 -6.40 -7.10 -2.62
C GLY A 120 -5.05 -7.54 -3.21
N GLY A 121 -4.31 -8.42 -2.51
CA GLY A 121 -3.09 -9.01 -3.05
C GLY A 121 -3.33 -9.86 -4.32
N LEU A 122 -4.48 -10.52 -4.44
CA LEU A 122 -4.84 -11.23 -5.67
C LEU A 122 -5.08 -10.25 -6.82
N ASN A 123 -5.76 -9.11 -6.56
CA ASN A 123 -5.94 -8.05 -7.56
C ASN A 123 -4.60 -7.47 -8.03
N LEU A 124 -3.63 -7.31 -7.13
CA LEU A 124 -2.26 -6.92 -7.45
C LEU A 124 -1.61 -7.89 -8.44
N ALA A 125 -1.71 -9.20 -8.21
CA ALA A 125 -1.13 -10.20 -9.11
C ALA A 125 -1.68 -10.06 -10.54
N PHE A 126 -3.00 -9.84 -10.70
CA PHE A 126 -3.60 -9.58 -12.01
C PHE A 126 -3.08 -8.29 -12.67
N ALA A 127 -2.88 -7.22 -11.89
CA ALA A 127 -2.31 -5.97 -12.41
C ALA A 127 -0.83 -6.12 -12.77
N MET A 128 -0.07 -6.90 -12.00
CA MET A 128 1.34 -7.20 -12.25
C MET A 128 1.53 -8.03 -13.51
N GLU A 129 0.63 -8.97 -13.79
CA GLU A 129 0.64 -9.75 -15.04
C GLU A 129 0.33 -8.86 -16.25
N LYS A 130 -0.66 -7.96 -16.11
CA LYS A 130 -1.17 -7.17 -17.25
C LYS A 130 -0.37 -5.88 -17.54
N TYR A 131 0.21 -5.25 -16.52
CA TYR A 131 0.91 -3.96 -16.62
C TYR A 131 2.25 -3.95 -15.85
N PRO A 132 3.14 -4.95 -16.00
CA PRO A 132 4.39 -5.03 -15.24
C PRO A 132 5.29 -3.81 -15.44
N GLU A 133 5.25 -3.18 -16.61
CA GLU A 133 6.04 -2.01 -16.97
C GLU A 133 5.68 -0.76 -16.16
N LYS A 134 4.43 -0.66 -15.69
CA LYS A 134 3.89 0.48 -14.93
C LYS A 134 4.06 0.35 -13.42
N ILE A 135 4.66 -0.74 -12.94
CA ILE A 135 4.75 -1.04 -11.51
C ILE A 135 6.22 -1.00 -11.08
N SER A 136 6.53 -0.13 -10.11
CA SER A 136 7.88 -0.03 -9.52
C SER A 136 8.06 -0.96 -8.32
N LEU A 137 6.98 -1.20 -7.57
CA LEU A 137 6.94 -2.03 -6.38
C LEU A 137 5.51 -2.52 -6.13
N ALA A 138 5.34 -3.77 -5.71
CA ALA A 138 4.09 -4.31 -5.23
C ALA A 138 4.23 -4.72 -3.75
N VAL A 139 3.36 -4.17 -2.89
CA VAL A 139 3.36 -4.39 -1.44
C VAL A 139 2.13 -5.21 -1.06
N PHE A 140 2.37 -6.40 -0.51
CA PHE A 140 1.33 -7.32 -0.03
C PHE A 140 1.15 -7.13 1.48
N LEU A 141 0.21 -6.27 1.88
CA LEU A 141 -0.04 -5.92 3.29
C LEU A 141 -1.04 -6.91 3.92
N GLY A 142 -0.55 -7.86 4.70
CA GLY A 142 -1.40 -8.90 5.29
C GLY A 142 -2.24 -9.63 4.24
N ALA A 143 -1.67 -9.80 3.04
CA ALA A 143 -2.42 -10.07 1.83
C ALA A 143 -2.13 -11.47 1.26
N THR A 144 -3.06 -11.95 0.44
CA THR A 144 -2.85 -13.14 -0.37
C THR A 144 -1.80 -12.83 -1.44
N MET A 145 -0.69 -13.55 -1.43
CA MET A 145 0.33 -13.48 -2.47
C MET A 145 0.30 -14.78 -3.27
N PRO A 146 -0.27 -14.79 -4.49
CA PRO A 146 -0.27 -15.97 -5.35
C PRO A 146 1.14 -16.40 -5.73
N ASP A 147 1.33 -17.69 -5.97
CA ASP A 147 2.53 -18.19 -6.64
C ASP A 147 2.34 -18.18 -8.17
N THR A 148 3.40 -18.49 -8.91
CA THR A 148 3.41 -18.52 -10.38
C THR A 148 3.23 -19.92 -10.96
N ILE A 149 2.99 -20.94 -10.13
CA ILE A 149 2.93 -22.35 -10.53
C ILE A 149 1.48 -22.84 -10.59
N HIS A 150 0.66 -22.43 -9.64
CA HIS A 150 -0.72 -22.87 -9.48
C HIS A 150 -1.71 -21.83 -10.01
N ARG A 151 -3.00 -22.20 -10.05
CA ARG A 151 -4.08 -21.26 -10.35
C ARG A 151 -4.08 -20.09 -9.33
N PRO A 152 -4.47 -18.86 -9.72
CA PRO A 152 -4.36 -17.69 -8.86
C PRO A 152 -5.03 -17.81 -7.48
N SER A 153 -6.13 -18.58 -7.37
CA SER A 153 -6.85 -18.79 -6.11
C SER A 153 -6.21 -19.82 -5.17
N PHE A 154 -5.20 -20.59 -5.62
CA PHE A 154 -4.68 -21.73 -4.88
C PHE A 154 -4.18 -21.38 -3.46
N VAL A 155 -3.38 -20.31 -3.34
CA VAL A 155 -2.83 -19.88 -2.04
C VAL A 155 -3.96 -19.44 -1.10
N LEU A 156 -4.96 -18.72 -1.62
CA LEU A 156 -6.14 -18.30 -0.86
C LEU A 156 -6.93 -19.52 -0.36
N GLU A 157 -7.21 -20.48 -1.24
CA GLU A 157 -7.93 -21.72 -0.90
C GLU A 157 -7.18 -22.53 0.16
N LYS A 158 -5.86 -22.65 0.05
CA LYS A 158 -5.03 -23.33 1.06
C LYS A 158 -5.05 -22.61 2.40
N ASN A 159 -5.02 -21.28 2.42
CA ASN A 159 -5.12 -20.51 3.64
C ASN A 159 -6.48 -20.66 4.31
N ILE A 160 -7.58 -20.60 3.54
CA ILE A 160 -8.94 -20.81 4.05
C ILE A 160 -9.10 -22.24 4.59
N ALA A 161 -8.60 -23.25 3.87
CA ALA A 161 -8.72 -24.65 4.27
C ALA A 161 -7.95 -25.00 5.56
N ARG A 162 -7.01 -24.16 6.00
CA ARG A 162 -6.30 -24.32 7.28
C ARG A 162 -7.12 -23.91 8.49
N ILE A 163 -8.20 -23.15 8.32
CA ILE A 163 -9.04 -22.66 9.41
C ILE A 163 -10.11 -23.74 9.71
N PRO A 164 -10.10 -24.36 10.90
CA PRO A 164 -11.14 -25.31 11.29
C PRO A 164 -12.53 -24.67 11.21
N ARG A 165 -13.54 -25.46 10.79
CA ARG A 165 -14.91 -24.93 10.61
C ARG A 165 -15.47 -24.25 11.86
N LYS A 166 -15.14 -24.77 13.05
CA LYS A 166 -15.54 -24.20 14.34
C LYS A 166 -14.98 -22.80 14.60
N ASP A 167 -13.84 -22.46 14.02
CA ASP A 167 -13.13 -21.19 14.26
C ASP A 167 -13.69 -20.06 13.36
N PHE A 168 -14.57 -20.39 12.42
CA PHE A 168 -15.38 -19.41 11.69
C PHE A 168 -16.56 -18.84 12.50
N LEU A 169 -16.77 -19.35 13.73
CA LEU A 169 -17.80 -18.90 14.68
C LEU A 169 -19.19 -18.78 14.03
N ASP A 170 -19.72 -17.57 13.96
CA ASP A 170 -21.04 -17.21 13.44
C ASP A 170 -21.06 -16.84 11.94
N THR A 171 -19.93 -17.04 11.23
CA THR A 171 -19.84 -16.86 9.79
C THR A 171 -20.71 -17.86 9.04
N LYS A 172 -21.53 -17.36 8.11
CA LYS A 172 -22.41 -18.16 7.27
C LYS A 172 -21.82 -18.36 5.88
N PHE A 173 -22.00 -19.55 5.35
CA PHE A 173 -21.60 -19.92 4.00
C PHE A 173 -22.86 -20.40 3.28
N ALA A 174 -23.13 -19.86 2.09
CA ALA A 174 -24.31 -20.20 1.33
C ALA A 174 -23.98 -20.23 -0.17
N SER A 175 -24.67 -21.09 -0.92
CA SER A 175 -24.61 -21.05 -2.39
C SER A 175 -25.07 -19.68 -2.89
N PHE A 176 -24.45 -19.22 -3.97
CA PHE A 176 -24.71 -17.92 -4.58
C PHE A 176 -24.84 -18.08 -6.10
N GLY A 177 -25.58 -17.20 -6.76
CA GLY A 177 -25.83 -17.30 -8.20
C GLY A 177 -26.72 -18.49 -8.57
N ARG A 178 -26.56 -19.00 -9.80
CA ARG A 178 -27.37 -20.12 -10.30
C ARG A 178 -26.79 -21.46 -9.79
N PRO A 179 -27.62 -22.52 -9.67
CA PRO A 179 -27.16 -23.83 -9.17
C PRO A 179 -25.93 -24.39 -9.92
N GLU A 180 -25.83 -24.13 -11.22
CA GLU A 180 -24.72 -24.55 -12.07
C GLU A 180 -23.42 -23.76 -11.87
N ASP A 181 -23.47 -22.55 -11.28
CA ASP A 181 -22.31 -21.67 -11.15
C ASP A 181 -21.36 -22.14 -10.01
N ASN A 182 -21.81 -23.03 -9.12
CA ASN A 182 -21.04 -23.57 -7.97
C ASN A 182 -20.38 -22.47 -7.10
N LEU A 183 -20.98 -21.28 -7.02
CA LEU A 183 -20.43 -20.16 -6.25
C LEU A 183 -20.83 -20.27 -4.78
N THR A 184 -19.92 -19.88 -3.89
CA THR A 184 -20.16 -19.82 -2.45
C THR A 184 -19.99 -18.39 -1.97
N SER A 185 -21.02 -17.84 -1.35
CA SER A 185 -20.96 -16.59 -0.60
C SER A 185 -20.52 -16.86 0.85
N ILE A 186 -19.81 -15.89 1.41
CA ILE A 186 -19.40 -15.88 2.81
C ILE A 186 -19.94 -14.61 3.44
N LEU A 187 -20.76 -14.76 4.48
CA LEU A 187 -21.24 -13.66 5.30
C LEU A 187 -20.56 -13.77 6.67
N TRP A 188 -19.58 -12.90 6.92
CA TRP A 188 -18.87 -12.88 8.20
C TRP A 188 -19.78 -12.39 9.32
N GLY A 189 -19.84 -13.17 10.39
CA GLY A 189 -20.62 -12.82 11.57
C GLY A 189 -19.85 -11.89 12.52
N PRO A 190 -20.56 -11.12 13.36
CA PRO A 190 -19.93 -10.17 14.30
C PRO A 190 -18.93 -10.83 15.27
N ASN A 191 -19.17 -12.06 15.73
CA ASN A 191 -18.24 -12.74 16.63
C ASN A 191 -16.92 -13.03 15.90
N PHE A 192 -17.00 -13.61 14.70
CA PHE A 192 -15.81 -13.85 13.87
C PHE A 192 -15.05 -12.56 13.54
N LEU A 193 -15.78 -11.51 13.12
CA LEU A 193 -15.18 -10.21 12.80
C LEU A 193 -14.42 -9.65 14.00
N SER A 194 -15.04 -9.63 15.18
CA SER A 194 -14.43 -9.08 16.39
C SER A 194 -13.28 -9.93 16.95
N SER A 195 -13.30 -11.27 16.81
CA SER A 195 -12.28 -12.13 17.37
C SER A 195 -11.09 -12.39 16.46
N ALA A 196 -11.28 -12.33 15.13
CA ALA A 196 -10.29 -12.78 14.16
C ALA A 196 -9.81 -11.69 13.19
N LEU A 197 -10.68 -10.76 12.78
CA LEU A 197 -10.35 -9.76 11.75
C LEU A 197 -10.11 -8.36 12.32
N TYR A 198 -10.82 -7.99 13.38
CA TYR A 198 -10.81 -6.64 13.95
C TYR A 198 -10.55 -6.64 15.46
N GLN A 199 -9.96 -7.70 16.00
CA GLN A 199 -9.62 -7.87 17.42
C GLN A 199 -8.68 -6.81 17.98
N LEU A 200 -7.92 -6.14 17.11
CA LEU A 200 -7.03 -5.02 17.47
C LEU A 200 -7.59 -3.65 17.09
N SER A 201 -8.82 -3.60 16.55
CA SER A 201 -9.46 -2.33 16.24
C SER A 201 -9.90 -1.64 17.52
N PRO A 202 -9.71 -0.30 17.64
CA PRO A 202 -10.23 0.43 18.78
C PRO A 202 -11.76 0.32 18.81
N PRO A 203 -12.38 0.38 20.00
CA PRO A 203 -13.83 0.49 20.12
C PRO A 203 -14.33 1.68 19.31
N GLU A 204 -15.46 1.49 18.62
CA GLU A 204 -16.16 2.60 17.99
C GLU A 204 -16.59 3.59 19.08
N VAL A 205 -16.08 4.82 18.99
CA VAL A 205 -16.49 5.91 19.89
C VAL A 205 -17.84 6.39 19.37
N LYS A 206 -18.91 6.08 20.11
CA LYS A 206 -20.27 6.55 19.84
C LYS A 206 -20.41 8.04 20.12
#